data_AF-A0A4Q0SQE5-F1
#
_entry.id   AF-A0A4Q0SQE5-F1
#
_cell.length_a   1.000
_cell.length_b   1.000
_cell.length_c   1.000
_cell.angle_alpha   90.00
_cell.angle_beta   90.00
_cell.angle_gamma   90.00
#
_symmetry.space_group_name_H-M   'P 1'
#
loop_
_entity.id
_entity.type
_entity.pdbx_description
1 polymer ?
#
loop_
_entity_poly.entity_id
_entity_poly.type
_entity_poly.pdbx_seq_one_letter_code
_entity_poly.pdbx_strand_id
1 'polypeptide(L)'
;MLDGHLAKDYWVFARQTATGAQIDMLERSGVKPSKRHPTQVFTMLGVPHTAEWREEGFILLTPSLDPTLWPEDVEEDRPADPEDPPIH
;
A
#
# COMPACT_ATOMS: atom_id res chain seq x y z
N MET A 1 -7.39 8.87 23.61
CA MET A 1 -7.82 8.36 22.29
C MET A 1 -6.88 9.01 21.30
N LEU A 2 -5.89 8.28 20.79
CA LEU A 2 -5.03 8.79 19.72
C LEU A 2 -5.79 8.45 18.43
N ASP A 3 -6.35 9.45 17.76
CA ASP A 3 -7.01 9.26 16.47
C ASP A 3 -5.98 8.67 15.49
N GLY A 4 -6.05 7.35 15.30
CA GLY A 4 -5.19 6.60 14.40
C GLY A 4 -5.60 6.91 12.97
N HIS A 5 -5.07 8.00 12.42
CA HIS A 5 -5.26 8.30 11.02
C HIS A 5 -4.49 7.30 10.17
N LEU A 6 -5.21 6.63 9.28
CA LEU A 6 -4.60 5.68 8.35
C LEU A 6 -3.77 6.48 7.36
N ALA A 7 -2.66 5.91 6.87
CA ALA A 7 -1.80 6.61 5.91
C ALA A 7 -2.57 7.05 4.63
N LYS A 8 -3.71 6.40 4.36
CA LYS A 8 -4.69 6.79 3.32
C LYS A 8 -5.29 8.19 3.50
N ASP A 9 -5.35 8.69 4.74
CA ASP A 9 -5.98 9.96 5.10
C ASP A 9 -5.07 11.18 4.85
N TYR A 10 -3.75 10.96 4.70
CA TYR A 10 -2.76 12.04 4.55
C TYR A 10 -1.86 11.93 3.31
N TRP A 11 -1.88 10.81 2.58
CA TRP A 11 -1.01 10.70 1.41
C TRP A 11 -1.53 11.49 0.21
N VAL A 12 -0.70 12.38 -0.31
CA VAL A 12 -0.92 13.04 -1.60
C VAL A 12 -0.43 12.09 -2.70
N PHE A 13 -1.37 11.39 -3.33
CA PHE A 13 -1.11 10.35 -4.33
C PHE A 13 -0.82 10.95 -5.71
N ALA A 14 0.43 11.39 -5.93
CA ALA A 14 0.88 11.75 -7.27
C ALA A 14 1.41 10.50 -7.99
N ARG A 15 0.88 10.28 -9.19
CA ARG A 15 1.46 9.35 -10.16
C ARG A 15 2.92 9.75 -10.41
N GLN A 16 3.84 8.80 -10.31
CA GLN A 16 5.28 9.04 -10.44
C GLN A 16 5.96 8.01 -11.33
N THR A 17 7.03 8.40 -12.00
CA THR A 17 7.91 7.45 -12.69
C THR A 17 8.75 6.72 -11.65
N ALA A 18 8.86 5.39 -11.77
CA ALA A 18 9.67 4.58 -10.89
C ALA A 18 11.15 4.98 -10.99
N THR A 19 11.79 5.16 -9.84
CA THR A 19 13.25 5.31 -9.75
C THR A 19 13.94 3.96 -9.98
N GLY A 20 15.24 3.96 -10.27
CA GLY A 20 16.01 2.71 -10.43
C GLY A 20 15.87 1.75 -9.24
N ALA A 21 15.93 2.28 -8.01
CA ALA A 21 15.72 1.48 -6.80
C ALA A 21 14.31 0.87 -6.72
N GLN A 22 13.28 1.60 -7.14
CA GLN A 22 11.91 1.06 -7.21
C GLN A 22 11.76 0.00 -8.29
N ILE A 23 12.44 0.15 -9.44
CA ILE A 23 12.45 -0.86 -10.50
C ILE A 23 13.12 -2.15 -9.99
N ASP A 24 14.27 -2.05 -9.34
CA ASP A 24 14.97 -3.20 -8.75
C ASP A 24 14.12 -3.90 -7.68
N MET A 25 13.44 -3.11 -6.84
CA MET A 25 12.50 -3.63 -5.84
C MET A 25 11.34 -4.41 -6.50
N LEU A 26 10.73 -3.87 -7.55
CA LEU A 26 9.67 -4.55 -8.29
C LEU A 26 10.15 -5.86 -8.92
N GLU A 27 11.37 -5.87 -9.46
CA GLU A 27 11.99 -7.05 -10.05
C GLU A 27 12.22 -8.15 -9.03
N ARG A 28 12.82 -7.81 -7.88
CA ARG A 28 13.06 -8.75 -6.76
C ARG A 28 11.77 -9.31 -6.18
N SER A 29 10.70 -8.52 -6.20
CA SER A 29 9.38 -8.91 -5.72
C SER A 29 8.56 -9.69 -6.75
N GLY A 30 9.08 -9.87 -7.98
CA GLY A 30 8.38 -10.58 -9.07
C GLY A 30 7.18 -9.82 -9.64
N VAL A 31 7.01 -8.54 -9.30
CA VAL A 31 5.86 -7.70 -9.69
C VAL A 31 6.24 -6.61 -10.70
N LYS A 32 7.42 -6.68 -11.31
CA LYS A 32 7.82 -5.75 -12.38
C LYS A 32 6.92 -5.93 -13.60
N PRO A 33 6.19 -4.89 -14.03
CA PRO A 33 5.37 -4.97 -15.22
C PRO A 33 6.24 -5.08 -16.48
N SER A 34 5.71 -5.70 -17.51
CA SER A 34 6.40 -5.95 -18.77
C SER A 34 5.46 -5.75 -19.95
N LYS A 35 5.98 -5.69 -21.18
CA LYS A 35 5.13 -5.57 -22.37
C LYS A 35 4.02 -6.63 -22.48
N ARG A 36 4.26 -7.85 -21.94
CA ARG A 36 3.26 -8.94 -21.92
C ARG A 36 2.25 -8.80 -20.79
N HIS A 37 2.69 -8.28 -19.65
CA HIS A 37 1.87 -8.04 -18.46
C HIS A 37 2.06 -6.58 -18.07
N PRO A 38 1.38 -5.66 -18.78
CA PRO A 38 1.69 -4.22 -18.73
C PRO A 38 1.29 -3.58 -17.40
N THR A 39 0.52 -4.28 -16.57
CA THR A 39 0.04 -3.75 -15.29
C THR A 39 0.25 -4.82 -14.22
N GLN A 40 0.82 -4.42 -13.09
CA GLN A 40 0.97 -5.24 -11.89
C GLN A 40 0.57 -4.44 -10.66
N VAL A 41 -0.10 -5.09 -9.72
CA VAL A 41 -0.44 -4.50 -8.42
C VAL A 41 0.55 -4.98 -7.38
N PHE A 42 0.98 -4.08 -6.51
CA PHE A 42 1.91 -4.37 -5.42
C PHE A 42 1.69 -3.40 -4.26
N THR A 43 2.18 -3.73 -3.06
CA THR A 43 2.03 -2.86 -1.89
C THR A 43 3.37 -2.19 -1.57
N MET A 44 3.37 -0.87 -1.43
CA MET A 44 4.52 -0.08 -1.00
C MET A 44 4.14 0.68 0.26
N LEU A 45 4.87 0.46 1.36
CA LEU A 45 4.63 1.12 2.65
C LEU A 45 3.16 0.99 3.14
N GLY A 46 2.55 -0.19 2.95
CA GLY A 46 1.16 -0.45 3.34
C GLY A 46 0.10 0.10 2.37
N VAL A 47 0.50 0.78 1.29
CA VAL A 47 -0.42 1.29 0.27
C VAL A 47 -0.37 0.46 -0.99
N PRO A 48 -1.53 0.01 -1.50
CA PRO A 48 -1.60 -0.63 -2.80
C PRO A 48 -1.22 0.35 -3.90
N HIS A 49 -0.37 -0.09 -4.81
CA HIS A 49 0.10 0.64 -5.97
C HIS A 49 -0.06 -0.22 -7.22
N THR A 50 -0.34 0.45 -8.32
CA THR A 50 -0.33 -0.11 -9.66
C THR A 50 0.94 0.33 -10.36
N ALA A 51 1.77 -0.63 -10.74
CA ALA A 51 2.91 -0.44 -11.64
C ALA A 51 2.47 -0.69 -13.08
N GLU A 52 2.63 0.31 -13.94
CA GLU A 52 2.30 0.23 -15.36
C GLU A 52 3.57 0.33 -16.20
N TRP A 53 3.79 -0.66 -17.07
CA TRP A 53 4.82 -0.60 -18.10
C TRP A 53 4.44 0.45 -19.13
N ARG A 54 5.41 1.30 -19.48
CA ARG A 54 5.33 2.29 -20.55
C ARG A 54 6.43 1.99 -21.57
N GLU A 55 6.33 2.66 -22.72
CA GLU A 55 7.34 2.56 -23.76
C GLU A 55 8.73 2.92 -23.23
N GLU A 56 9.77 2.47 -23.93
CA GLU A 56 11.18 2.72 -23.55
C GLU A 56 11.60 2.14 -22.19
N GLY A 57 10.78 1.27 -21.59
CA GLY A 57 11.10 0.62 -20.32
C GLY A 57 10.80 1.47 -19.09
N PHE A 58 10.14 2.62 -19.26
CA PHE A 58 9.63 3.40 -18.14
C PHE A 58 8.54 2.61 -17.41
N ILE A 59 8.51 2.76 -16.08
CA ILE A 59 7.46 2.20 -15.23
C ILE A 59 6.80 3.35 -14.49
N LEU A 60 5.48 3.41 -14.58
CA LEU A 60 4.66 4.41 -13.93
C LEU A 60 4.03 3.80 -12.68
N LEU A 61 4.21 4.42 -11.54
CA LEU A 61 3.64 4.00 -10.28
C LEU A 61 2.47 4.92 -9.96
N THR A 62 1.29 4.34 -9.83
CA THR A 62 0.08 5.05 -9.42
C THR A 62 -0.45 4.38 -8.17
N PRO A 63 -0.59 5.10 -7.04
CA PRO A 63 -1.28 4.57 -5.87
C PRO A 63 -2.71 4.18 -6.23
N SER A 64 -3.20 3.06 -5.70
CA SER A 64 -4.54 2.59 -5.98
C SER A 64 -5.54 3.10 -4.94
N LEU A 65 -6.62 3.71 -5.42
CA LEU A 65 -7.76 4.13 -4.61
C LEU A 65 -8.86 3.05 -4.58
N ASP A 66 -8.65 1.92 -5.24
CA ASP A 66 -9.60 0.81 -5.22
C ASP A 66 -9.64 0.18 -3.82
N PRO A 67 -10.73 0.34 -3.05
CA PRO A 67 -10.81 -0.14 -1.68
C PRO A 67 -10.66 -1.65 -1.56
N THR A 68 -10.92 -2.41 -2.64
CA THR A 68 -10.76 -3.88 -2.65
C THR A 68 -9.30 -4.33 -2.59
N LEU A 69 -8.36 -3.43 -2.90
CA LEU A 69 -6.93 -3.71 -2.86
C LEU A 69 -6.28 -3.32 -1.54
N TRP A 70 -6.99 -2.57 -0.69
CA TRP A 70 -6.49 -2.19 0.61
C TRP A 70 -6.60 -3.37 1.56
N PRO A 71 -5.61 -3.57 2.45
CA PRO A 71 -5.77 -4.52 3.53
C PRO A 71 -7.02 -4.15 4.34
N GLU A 72 -7.79 -5.15 4.75
CA GLU A 72 -8.91 -4.94 5.67
C GLU A 72 -8.36 -4.23 6.92
N ASP A 73 -9.14 -3.29 7.47
CA ASP A 73 -8.82 -2.70 8.76
C ASP A 73 -8.83 -3.84 9.77
N VAL A 74 -7.63 -4.36 10.10
CA VAL A 74 -7.48 -5.28 11.22
C VAL A 74 -7.88 -4.43 12.42
N GLU A 75 -9.02 -4.74 13.03
CA GLU A 75 -9.32 -4.23 14.36
C GLU A 75 -8.14 -4.61 15.22
N GLU A 76 -7.26 -3.64 15.45
CA GLU A 76 -6.16 -3.78 16.39
C GLU A 76 -6.83 -4.16 17.70
N ASP A 77 -6.63 -5.42 18.09
CA ASP A 77 -7.18 -6.09 19.26
C ASP A 77 -7.14 -5.08 20.41
N ARG A 78 -8.26 -4.40 20.65
CA ARG A 78 -8.34 -3.42 21.73
C ARG A 78 -8.05 -4.25 22.96
N PRO A 79 -7.02 -3.93 23.76
CA PRO A 79 -6.82 -4.65 25.00
C PRO A 79 -8.13 -4.52 25.77
N ALA A 80 -8.78 -5.66 26.01
CA ALA A 80 -9.99 -5.70 26.81
C ALA A 80 -9.69 -4.92 28.10
N ASP A 81 -10.45 -3.84 28.32
CA ASP A 81 -10.36 -3.05 29.54
C ASP A 81 -10.36 -4.04 30.71
N PRO A 82 -9.31 -4.10 31.56
CA PRO A 82 -9.36 -4.97 32.72
C PRO A 82 -10.49 -4.46 33.61
N GLU A 83 -11.59 -5.23 33.66
CA GLU A 83 -12.71 -4.98 34.56
C GLU A 83 -12.17 -4.70 35.98
N ASP A 84 -12.42 -3.49 36.46
CA ASP A 84 -12.14 -3.06 37.83
C ASP A 84 -12.93 -3.95 38.80
N PRO A 85 -12.28 -4.70 39.73
CA PRO A 85 -13.00 -5.62 40.60
C PRO A 85 -13.84 -4.85 41.62
N PRO A 86 -15.05 -5.34 41.98
CA PRO A 86 -15.90 -4.65 42.94
C PRO A 86 -15.24 -4.69 44.33
N ILE A 87 -15.00 -3.51 44.90
CA ILE A 87 -14.62 -3.36 46.31
C ILE A 87 -15.85 -3.72 47.15
N HIS A 88 -15.72 -4.79 47.94
CA HIS A 88 -16.68 -5.22 48.96
C HIS A 88 -16.24 -4.78 50.36
#